data_AF-A0A7Y5FZ01-F1
#
_entry.id   AF-A0A7Y5FZ01-F1
#
_cell.length_a   1.000
_cell.length_b   1.000
_cell.length_c   1.000
_cell.angle_alpha   90.00
_cell.angle_beta   90.00
_cell.angle_gamma   90.00
#
_symmetry.space_group_name_H-M   'P 1'
#
loop_
_entity.id
_entity.type
_entity.pdbx_description
1 polymer ?
#
loop_
_entity_poly.entity_id
_entity_poly.type
_entity_poly.pdbx_seq_one_letter_code
_entity_poly.pdbx_strand_id
1 'polypeptide(L)'
;MIAFITGGTGFIGSFLAQNLVEACHQVHCLVRQTSSLKWLQNLPVNYLYGDIFSGEALAEALRDATHVFHLAGVTKELTNAAYFRANGEGTRAMLEACSRHAKNLERFVYVSSIAAAGPSNGKQPVTEAEAPHPVSVYGKSKHAGELACAEFKARLPITIVRPPIVYGPRDRDVYEYFKQVKLGIRLRPGRRERWTSMIHVHDLVRGIIAAGTHPKAAGETYFLTNPQPYEWNQLGIAIANAMGKKTISITVPEAVTPAVAAISELVAKFTRKPALLNFDKIR
;
A
#
# COMPACT_ATOMS: atom_id res chain seq x y z
N MET A 1 -15.41 -16.43 -6.09
CA MET A 1 -14.58 -15.78 -7.13
C MET A 1 -13.30 -16.58 -7.35
N ILE A 2 -12.70 -16.43 -8.53
CA ILE A 2 -11.30 -16.79 -8.80
C ILE A 2 -10.49 -15.50 -8.74
N ALA A 3 -9.68 -15.37 -7.68
CA ALA A 3 -8.93 -14.16 -7.36
C ALA A 3 -7.45 -14.32 -7.70
N PHE A 4 -6.94 -13.46 -8.57
CA PHE A 4 -5.53 -13.34 -8.88
C PHE A 4 -4.93 -12.17 -8.11
N ILE A 5 -3.91 -12.43 -7.28
CA ILE A 5 -3.30 -11.43 -6.40
C ILE A 5 -1.84 -11.21 -6.80
N THR A 6 -1.49 -9.96 -7.09
CA THR A 6 -0.09 -9.54 -7.11
C THR A 6 0.28 -8.95 -5.75
N GLY A 7 1.51 -9.18 -5.29
CA GLY A 7 1.93 -8.71 -3.95
C GLY A 7 1.35 -9.52 -2.78
N GLY A 8 0.85 -10.74 -3.04
CA GLY A 8 0.27 -11.63 -2.01
C GLY A 8 1.25 -12.03 -0.90
N THR A 9 2.55 -12.01 -1.15
CA THR A 9 3.60 -12.29 -0.13
C THR A 9 3.86 -11.11 0.81
N GLY A 10 3.31 -9.93 0.49
CA GLY A 10 3.46 -8.71 1.28
C GLY A 10 2.55 -8.64 2.51
N PHE A 11 2.68 -7.55 3.27
CA PHE A 11 1.86 -7.29 4.46
C PHE A 11 0.36 -7.36 4.15
N ILE A 12 -0.17 -6.42 3.36
CA ILE A 12 -1.61 -6.34 3.06
C ILE A 12 -2.08 -7.55 2.23
N GLY A 13 -1.30 -7.91 1.19
CA GLY A 13 -1.64 -9.01 0.28
C GLY A 13 -1.79 -10.36 0.97
N SER A 14 -1.00 -10.62 2.02
CA SER A 14 -1.13 -11.89 2.76
C SER A 14 -2.40 -11.96 3.61
N PHE A 15 -2.90 -10.83 4.13
CA PHE A 15 -4.22 -10.81 4.79
C PHE A 15 -5.35 -10.95 3.78
N LEU A 16 -5.22 -10.29 2.62
CA LEU A 16 -6.20 -10.42 1.53
C LEU A 16 -6.32 -11.88 1.06
N ALA A 17 -5.20 -12.53 0.77
CA ALA A 17 -5.18 -13.95 0.39
C ALA A 17 -5.82 -14.84 1.46
N GLN A 18 -5.47 -14.63 2.73
CA GLN A 18 -6.07 -15.35 3.86
C GLN A 18 -7.59 -15.15 3.94
N ASN A 19 -8.09 -13.91 3.85
CA ASN A 19 -9.52 -13.61 3.94
C ASN A 19 -10.30 -14.21 2.75
N LEU A 20 -9.72 -14.19 1.55
CA LEU A 20 -10.36 -14.77 0.37
C LEU A 20 -10.42 -16.31 0.46
N VAL A 21 -9.37 -16.95 0.97
CA VAL A 21 -9.36 -18.40 1.24
C VAL A 21 -10.39 -18.77 2.31
N GLU A 22 -10.44 -18.03 3.42
CA GLU A 22 -11.41 -18.25 4.51
C GLU A 22 -12.86 -18.09 4.02
N ALA A 23 -13.08 -17.25 3.00
CA ALA A 23 -14.36 -17.09 2.31
C ALA A 23 -14.60 -18.12 1.18
N CYS A 24 -13.84 -19.21 1.13
CA CYS A 24 -13.95 -20.29 0.14
C CYS A 24 -13.79 -19.84 -1.32
N HIS A 25 -12.94 -18.84 -1.57
CA HIS A 25 -12.57 -18.45 -2.93
C HIS A 25 -11.29 -19.14 -3.39
N GLN A 26 -11.18 -19.35 -4.70
CA GLN A 26 -9.94 -19.84 -5.30
C GLN A 26 -8.97 -18.68 -5.43
N VAL A 27 -7.77 -18.83 -4.87
CA VAL A 27 -6.77 -17.75 -4.81
C VAL A 27 -5.51 -18.17 -5.54
N HIS A 28 -5.11 -17.37 -6.52
CA HIS A 28 -3.84 -17.49 -7.23
C HIS A 28 -2.95 -16.31 -6.84
N CYS A 29 -1.71 -16.59 -6.45
CA CYS A 29 -0.75 -15.57 -6.04
C CYS A 29 0.44 -15.56 -7.01
N LEU A 30 0.67 -14.41 -7.65
CA LEU A 30 1.90 -14.17 -8.40
C LEU A 30 3.06 -13.97 -7.42
N VAL A 31 4.05 -14.85 -7.48
CA VAL A 31 5.19 -14.90 -6.57
C VAL A 31 6.50 -14.92 -7.34
N ARG A 32 7.46 -14.08 -6.95
CA ARG A 32 8.84 -14.22 -7.47
C ARG A 32 9.53 -15.38 -6.77
N GLN A 33 10.44 -16.07 -7.46
CA GLN A 33 11.25 -17.16 -6.90
C GLN A 33 11.97 -16.77 -5.59
N THR A 34 12.37 -15.50 -5.46
CA THR A 34 13.06 -14.96 -4.27
C THR A 34 12.12 -14.52 -3.15
N SER A 35 10.81 -14.62 -3.33
CA SER A 35 9.83 -14.14 -2.35
C SER A 35 9.75 -15.10 -1.16
N SER A 36 9.65 -14.54 0.06
CA SER A 36 9.31 -15.33 1.23
C SER A 36 7.84 -15.73 1.19
N LEU A 37 7.56 -17.03 1.28
CA LEU A 37 6.21 -17.59 1.36
C LEU A 37 5.68 -17.70 2.79
N LYS A 38 6.38 -17.14 3.79
CA LYS A 38 6.08 -17.32 5.22
C LYS A 38 4.60 -17.16 5.59
N TRP A 39 3.90 -16.21 4.96
CA TRP A 39 2.49 -15.92 5.25
C TRP A 39 1.49 -16.62 4.34
N LEU A 40 1.96 -17.29 3.29
CA LEU A 40 1.11 -18.01 2.33
C LEU A 40 1.27 -19.53 2.41
N GLN A 41 2.42 -20.04 2.88
CA GLN A 41 2.80 -21.46 2.82
C GLN A 41 1.80 -22.44 3.44
N ASN A 42 0.97 -21.98 4.39
CA ASN A 42 -0.05 -22.79 5.06
C ASN A 42 -1.47 -22.52 4.54
N LEU A 43 -1.61 -21.70 3.50
CA LEU A 43 -2.89 -21.41 2.86
C LEU A 43 -3.01 -22.25 1.57
N PRO A 44 -4.21 -22.76 1.25
CA PRO A 44 -4.51 -23.40 -0.03
C PRO A 44 -4.58 -22.38 -1.17
N VAL A 45 -3.43 -21.78 -1.50
CA VAL A 45 -3.27 -20.84 -2.62
C VAL A 45 -2.46 -21.47 -3.74
N ASN A 46 -2.82 -21.16 -4.98
CA ASN A 46 -2.05 -21.57 -6.15
C ASN A 46 -0.91 -20.57 -6.36
N TYR A 47 0.33 -21.07 -6.37
CA TYR A 47 1.51 -20.23 -6.65
C TYR A 47 1.79 -20.16 -8.13
N LEU A 48 1.96 -18.94 -8.63
CA LEU A 48 2.37 -18.68 -9.99
C LEU A 48 3.71 -17.98 -9.94
N TYR A 49 4.75 -18.72 -10.33
CA TYR A 49 6.11 -18.20 -10.27
C TYR A 49 6.39 -17.29 -11.46
N GLY A 50 6.66 -16.02 -11.19
CA GLY A 50 6.90 -15.00 -12.20
C GLY A 50 6.97 -13.60 -11.60
N ASP A 51 6.90 -12.60 -12.46
CA ASP A 51 6.80 -11.19 -12.10
C ASP A 51 5.70 -10.47 -12.90
N ILE A 52 5.43 -9.22 -12.54
CA ILE A 52 4.39 -8.39 -13.18
C ILE A 52 4.70 -8.04 -14.64
N PHE A 53 5.93 -8.30 -15.11
CA PHE A 53 6.35 -8.11 -16.49
C PHE A 53 6.34 -9.43 -17.28
N SER A 54 5.90 -10.53 -16.68
CA SER A 54 5.95 -11.86 -17.29
C SER A 54 4.93 -12.06 -18.42
N GLY A 55 4.12 -11.03 -18.74
CA GLY A 55 3.33 -10.95 -19.97
C GLY A 55 2.52 -12.21 -20.26
N GLU A 56 2.86 -12.89 -21.36
CA GLU A 56 2.21 -14.12 -21.82
C GLU A 56 2.26 -15.28 -20.80
N ALA A 57 3.28 -15.33 -19.94
CA ALA A 57 3.35 -16.35 -18.89
C ALA A 57 2.24 -16.18 -17.82
N LEU A 58 1.56 -15.03 -17.79
CA LEU A 58 0.38 -14.81 -16.94
C LEU A 58 -0.92 -15.27 -17.60
N ALA A 59 -0.90 -15.65 -18.89
CA ALA A 59 -2.11 -15.89 -19.66
C ALA A 59 -2.98 -17.02 -19.11
N GLU A 60 -2.38 -18.14 -18.69
CA GLU A 60 -3.11 -19.28 -18.12
C GLU A 60 -3.83 -18.89 -16.83
N ALA A 61 -3.12 -18.22 -15.92
CA ALA A 61 -3.67 -17.80 -14.64
C ALA A 61 -4.73 -16.71 -14.75
N LEU A 62 -4.58 -15.80 -15.71
CA LEU A 62 -5.53 -14.72 -15.93
C LEU A 62 -6.78 -15.19 -16.69
N ARG A 63 -6.71 -16.29 -17.44
CA ARG A 63 -7.81 -16.81 -18.27
C ARG A 63 -9.10 -16.97 -17.48
N ASP A 64 -9.01 -17.58 -16.30
CA ASP A 64 -10.15 -17.90 -15.45
C ASP A 64 -10.33 -16.90 -14.30
N ALA A 65 -9.41 -15.92 -14.17
CA ALA A 65 -9.48 -14.92 -13.12
C ALA A 65 -10.68 -13.98 -13.32
N THR A 66 -11.64 -14.09 -12.40
CA THR A 66 -12.78 -13.15 -12.32
C THR A 66 -12.38 -11.83 -11.65
N HIS A 67 -11.41 -11.86 -10.73
CA HIS A 67 -10.99 -10.71 -9.95
C HIS A 67 -9.47 -10.63 -9.92
N VAL A 68 -8.92 -9.47 -10.22
CA VAL A 68 -7.49 -9.19 -10.08
C VAL A 68 -7.29 -8.14 -9.00
N PHE A 69 -6.57 -8.48 -7.94
CA PHE A 69 -6.17 -7.56 -6.88
C PHE A 69 -4.69 -7.23 -7.03
N HIS A 70 -4.40 -6.05 -7.58
CA HIS A 70 -3.03 -5.61 -7.84
C HIS A 70 -2.47 -4.81 -6.67
N LEU A 71 -1.79 -5.51 -5.75
CA LEU A 71 -1.10 -4.92 -4.60
C LEU A 71 0.42 -4.85 -4.80
N ALA A 72 0.94 -5.44 -5.88
CA ALA A 72 2.36 -5.33 -6.20
C ALA A 72 2.74 -3.86 -6.41
N GLY A 73 3.70 -3.43 -5.61
CA GLY A 73 4.26 -2.09 -5.64
C GLY A 73 5.36 -1.99 -4.61
N VAL A 74 6.24 -1.01 -4.82
CA VAL A 74 7.35 -0.72 -3.93
C VAL A 74 7.08 0.58 -3.19
N THR A 75 7.21 0.53 -1.87
CA THR A 75 7.10 1.70 -1.00
C THR A 75 8.47 2.28 -0.66
N LYS A 76 9.54 1.53 -0.92
CA LYS A 76 10.91 1.94 -0.68
C LYS A 76 11.84 1.38 -1.75
N GLU A 77 12.45 2.26 -2.53
CA GLU A 77 13.44 1.96 -3.55
C GLU A 77 14.60 2.96 -3.52
N LEU A 78 15.72 2.55 -4.11
CA LEU A 78 16.96 3.33 -4.13
C LEU A 78 16.97 4.41 -5.22
N THR A 79 16.18 4.24 -6.28
CA THR A 79 16.15 5.17 -7.42
C THR A 79 14.72 5.52 -7.80
N ASN A 80 14.52 6.75 -8.29
CA ASN A 80 13.22 7.20 -8.80
C ASN A 80 12.75 6.28 -9.93
N ALA A 81 13.65 5.91 -10.85
CA ALA A 81 13.33 5.00 -11.96
C ALA A 81 12.79 3.65 -11.47
N ALA A 82 13.34 3.08 -10.40
CA ALA A 82 12.83 1.84 -9.82
C ALA A 82 11.41 1.98 -9.26
N TYR A 83 11.08 3.11 -8.63
CA TYR A 83 9.71 3.40 -8.21
C TYR A 83 8.74 3.44 -9.40
N PHE A 84 9.06 4.22 -10.44
CA PHE A 84 8.20 4.35 -11.62
C PHE A 84 8.06 3.05 -12.40
N ARG A 85 9.15 2.28 -12.53
CA ARG A 85 9.12 0.95 -13.13
C ARG A 85 8.19 0.02 -12.37
N ALA A 86 8.33 -0.08 -11.06
CA ALA A 86 7.52 -1.00 -10.27
C ALA A 86 6.04 -0.57 -10.15
N ASN A 87 5.79 0.71 -9.85
CA ASN A 87 4.46 1.21 -9.51
C ASN A 87 3.66 1.72 -10.71
N GLY A 88 4.33 2.28 -11.72
CA GLY A 88 3.73 2.81 -12.94
C GLY A 88 3.75 1.77 -14.07
N GLU A 89 4.94 1.48 -14.61
CA GLU A 89 5.11 0.55 -15.74
C GLU A 89 4.62 -0.86 -15.40
N GLY A 90 4.91 -1.35 -14.19
CA GLY A 90 4.45 -2.65 -13.72
C GLY A 90 2.93 -2.75 -13.56
N THR A 91 2.26 -1.64 -13.24
CA THR A 91 0.80 -1.57 -13.24
C THR A 91 0.26 -1.61 -14.66
N ARG A 92 0.85 -0.83 -15.59
CA ARG A 92 0.49 -0.88 -17.01
C ARG A 92 0.66 -2.29 -17.59
N ALA A 93 1.78 -2.95 -17.31
CA ALA A 93 2.05 -4.30 -17.80
C ALA A 93 0.98 -5.31 -17.32
N MET A 94 0.56 -5.23 -16.05
CA MET A 94 -0.54 -6.05 -15.54
C MET A 94 -1.89 -5.72 -16.20
N LEU A 95 -2.19 -4.45 -16.45
CA LEU A 95 -3.40 -4.03 -17.17
C LEU A 95 -3.41 -4.53 -18.61
N GLU A 96 -2.27 -4.48 -19.30
CA GLU A 96 -2.10 -5.05 -20.65
C GLU A 96 -2.27 -6.56 -20.68
N ALA A 97 -1.73 -7.28 -19.69
CA ALA A 97 -1.93 -8.72 -19.55
C ALA A 97 -3.41 -9.05 -19.28
N CYS A 98 -4.07 -8.30 -18.39
CA CYS A 98 -5.50 -8.48 -18.12
C CYS A 98 -6.35 -8.19 -19.37
N SER A 99 -6.07 -7.10 -20.08
CA SER A 99 -6.79 -6.74 -21.31
C SER A 99 -6.67 -7.79 -22.42
N ARG A 100 -5.57 -8.56 -22.44
CA ARG A 100 -5.36 -9.62 -23.44
C ARG A 100 -5.95 -10.97 -23.01
N HIS A 101 -5.80 -11.32 -21.73
CA HIS A 101 -5.99 -12.70 -21.27
C HIS A 101 -7.18 -12.88 -20.32
N ALA A 102 -7.58 -11.86 -19.57
CA ALA A 102 -8.62 -11.96 -18.55
C ALA A 102 -10.01 -11.65 -19.13
N LYS A 103 -10.51 -12.55 -19.98
CA LYS A 103 -11.80 -12.36 -20.68
C LYS A 103 -13.02 -12.35 -19.75
N ASN A 104 -12.91 -12.99 -18.59
CA ASN A 104 -13.97 -13.11 -17.60
C ASN A 104 -13.78 -12.13 -16.43
N LEU A 105 -12.96 -11.09 -16.60
CA LEU A 105 -12.63 -10.16 -15.52
C LEU A 105 -13.86 -9.31 -15.16
N GLU A 106 -14.36 -9.51 -13.94
CA GLU A 106 -15.43 -8.72 -13.34
C GLU A 106 -14.87 -7.46 -12.66
N ARG A 107 -13.64 -7.54 -12.14
CA ARG A 107 -12.97 -6.42 -11.46
C ARG A 107 -11.45 -6.49 -11.49
N PHE A 108 -10.82 -5.36 -11.80
CA PHE A 108 -9.42 -5.09 -11.48
C PHE A 108 -9.33 -4.07 -10.35
N VAL A 109 -8.88 -4.47 -9.16
CA VAL A 109 -8.66 -3.57 -8.03
C VAL A 109 -7.19 -3.14 -7.99
N TYR A 110 -6.94 -1.86 -8.25
CA TYR A 110 -5.62 -1.25 -8.07
C TYR A 110 -5.47 -0.68 -6.66
N VAL A 111 -4.53 -1.21 -5.88
CA VAL A 111 -4.22 -0.65 -4.55
C VAL A 111 -3.16 0.43 -4.71
N SER A 112 -3.61 1.69 -4.74
CA SER A 112 -2.80 2.90 -4.80
C SER A 112 -2.33 3.33 -3.40
N SER A 113 -2.30 4.64 -3.11
CA SER A 113 -2.01 5.22 -1.81
C SER A 113 -2.54 6.66 -1.74
N ILE A 114 -2.84 7.17 -0.54
CA ILE A 114 -3.13 8.61 -0.37
C ILE A 114 -1.99 9.50 -0.89
N ALA A 115 -0.76 9.00 -0.90
CA ALA A 115 0.39 9.73 -1.44
C ALA A 115 0.24 10.07 -2.94
N ALA A 116 -0.55 9.29 -3.69
CA ALA A 116 -0.87 9.58 -5.09
C ALA A 116 -1.76 10.82 -5.21
N ALA A 117 -2.67 11.05 -4.26
CA ALA A 117 -3.53 12.22 -4.22
C ALA A 117 -2.80 13.49 -3.74
N GLY A 118 -1.81 13.33 -2.87
CA GLY A 118 -1.07 14.46 -2.28
C GLY A 118 -1.64 14.90 -0.92
N PRO A 119 -0.96 15.84 -0.25
CA PRO A 119 -1.37 16.34 1.06
C PRO A 119 -2.61 17.23 0.96
N SER A 120 -3.37 17.33 2.04
CA SER A 120 -4.45 18.31 2.16
C SER A 120 -3.91 19.74 2.27
N ASN A 121 -4.63 20.69 1.67
CA ASN A 121 -4.37 22.11 1.85
C ASN A 121 -5.10 22.61 3.11
N GLY A 122 -4.48 22.39 4.27
CA GLY A 122 -5.01 22.82 5.57
C GLY A 122 -5.79 21.71 6.30
N LYS A 123 -6.90 22.08 6.95
CA LYS A 123 -7.67 21.19 7.84
C LYS A 123 -8.74 20.36 7.13
N GLN A 124 -9.02 20.62 5.85
CA GLN A 124 -10.02 19.87 5.10
C GLN A 124 -9.39 18.59 4.53
N PRO A 125 -10.04 17.42 4.64
CA PRO A 125 -9.54 16.19 4.06
C PRO A 125 -9.62 16.25 2.52
N VAL A 126 -8.66 15.60 1.85
CA VAL A 126 -8.71 15.39 0.40
C VAL A 126 -9.81 14.38 0.09
N THR A 127 -10.61 14.67 -0.92
CA THR A 127 -11.73 13.85 -1.39
C THR A 127 -11.48 13.27 -2.79
N GLU A 128 -12.29 12.29 -3.18
CA GLU A 128 -12.26 11.65 -4.51
C GLU A 128 -12.49 12.63 -5.67
N ALA A 129 -13.15 13.77 -5.40
CA ALA A 129 -13.45 14.79 -6.40
C ALA A 129 -12.26 15.69 -6.73
N GLU A 130 -11.21 15.69 -5.91
CA GLU A 130 -10.05 16.56 -6.07
C GLU A 130 -9.01 15.97 -7.01
N ALA A 131 -8.38 16.85 -7.80
CA ALA A 131 -7.29 16.47 -8.69
C ALA A 131 -6.04 16.04 -7.87
N PRO A 132 -5.36 14.96 -8.24
CA PRO A 132 -4.14 14.53 -7.54
C PRO A 132 -2.97 15.52 -7.70
N HIS A 133 -2.32 15.84 -6.58
CA HIS A 133 -1.12 16.70 -6.51
C HIS A 133 0.00 16.05 -5.67
N PRO A 134 0.57 14.91 -6.10
CA PRO A 134 1.57 14.18 -5.32
C PRO A 134 2.90 14.95 -5.19
N VAL A 135 3.39 15.09 -3.96
CA VAL A 135 4.61 15.84 -3.65
C VAL A 135 5.87 14.95 -3.53
N SER A 136 5.68 13.66 -3.24
CA SER A 136 6.73 12.66 -3.07
C SER A 136 6.98 11.85 -4.35
N VAL A 137 8.18 11.30 -4.51
CA VAL A 137 8.52 10.37 -5.60
C VAL A 137 7.65 9.14 -5.54
N TYR A 138 7.46 8.57 -4.35
CA TYR A 138 6.54 7.47 -4.11
C TYR A 138 5.11 7.84 -4.55
N GLY A 139 4.61 9.00 -4.11
CA GLY A 139 3.31 9.51 -4.51
C GLY A 139 3.16 9.64 -6.02
N LYS A 140 4.14 10.26 -6.68
CA LYS A 140 4.18 10.40 -8.14
C LYS A 140 4.20 9.07 -8.86
N SER A 141 4.96 8.09 -8.35
CA SER A 141 5.02 6.74 -8.93
C SER A 141 3.71 5.97 -8.79
N LYS A 142 2.99 6.11 -7.67
CA LYS A 142 1.66 5.53 -7.46
C LYS A 142 0.62 6.22 -8.35
N HIS A 143 0.69 7.55 -8.47
CA HIS A 143 -0.15 8.29 -9.39
C HIS A 143 0.09 7.90 -10.85
N ALA A 144 1.34 7.60 -11.26
CA ALA A 144 1.61 7.05 -12.59
C ALA A 144 0.90 5.71 -12.84
N GLY A 145 0.74 4.87 -11.82
CA GLY A 145 -0.09 3.67 -11.89
C GLY A 145 -1.59 3.97 -12.02
N GLU A 146 -2.09 5.03 -11.37
CA GLU A 146 -3.48 5.50 -11.52
C GLU A 146 -3.74 6.05 -12.93
N LEU A 147 -2.77 6.76 -13.53
CA LEU A 147 -2.84 7.22 -14.92
C LEU A 147 -2.89 6.03 -15.88
N ALA A 148 -2.08 5.00 -15.66
CA ALA A 148 -2.19 3.75 -16.42
C ALA A 148 -3.58 3.11 -16.26
N CYS A 149 -4.16 3.10 -15.06
CA CYS A 149 -5.53 2.63 -14.87
C CYS A 149 -6.54 3.44 -15.69
N ALA A 150 -6.41 4.77 -15.72
CA ALA A 150 -7.32 5.64 -16.49
C ALA A 150 -7.34 5.31 -17.99
N GLU A 151 -6.19 4.98 -18.57
CA GLU A 151 -6.08 4.57 -19.99
C GLU A 151 -6.75 3.22 -20.32
N PHE A 152 -7.01 2.40 -19.31
CA PHE A 152 -7.64 1.09 -19.46
C PHE A 152 -9.08 1.04 -18.93
N LYS A 153 -9.57 2.10 -18.26
CA LYS A 153 -10.94 2.13 -17.70
C LYS A 153 -12.05 1.90 -18.73
N ALA A 154 -11.83 2.28 -19.99
CA ALA A 154 -12.78 2.03 -21.08
C ALA A 154 -12.85 0.55 -21.51
N ARG A 155 -11.83 -0.25 -21.17
CA ARG A 155 -11.67 -1.65 -21.59
C ARG A 155 -11.78 -2.65 -20.44
N LEU A 156 -11.48 -2.22 -19.22
CA LEU A 156 -11.41 -3.05 -18.04
C LEU A 156 -12.23 -2.45 -16.89
N PRO A 157 -12.94 -3.28 -16.11
CA PRO A 157 -13.71 -2.83 -14.96
C PRO A 157 -12.79 -2.51 -13.77
N ILE A 158 -12.13 -1.35 -13.80
CA ILE A 158 -11.10 -0.97 -12.82
C ILE A 158 -11.69 -0.20 -11.63
N THR A 159 -11.25 -0.53 -10.43
CA THR A 159 -11.49 0.25 -9.21
C THR A 159 -10.16 0.58 -8.55
N ILE A 160 -9.98 1.83 -8.12
CA ILE A 160 -8.76 2.28 -7.44
C ILE A 160 -9.07 2.47 -5.97
N VAL A 161 -8.19 1.99 -5.09
CA VAL A 161 -8.28 2.28 -3.64
C VAL A 161 -7.00 2.97 -3.16
N ARG A 162 -7.16 4.01 -2.34
CA ARG A 162 -6.07 4.83 -1.78
C ARG A 162 -5.99 4.63 -0.27
N PRO A 163 -5.33 3.56 0.21
CA PRO A 163 -5.08 3.39 1.63
C PRO A 163 -4.12 4.46 2.18
N PRO A 164 -4.33 4.90 3.44
CA PRO A 164 -3.41 5.77 4.15
C PRO A 164 -2.32 4.95 4.86
N ILE A 165 -1.83 5.39 6.02
CA ILE A 165 -0.95 4.57 6.85
C ILE A 165 -1.74 3.35 7.33
N VAL A 166 -1.27 2.16 6.95
CA VAL A 166 -1.87 0.88 7.34
C VAL A 166 -1.09 0.31 8.52
N TYR A 167 -1.81 -0.04 9.59
CA TYR A 167 -1.20 -0.68 10.77
C TYR A 167 -1.90 -2.00 11.11
N GLY A 168 -1.18 -2.86 11.82
CA GLY A 168 -1.68 -4.18 12.25
C GLY A 168 -0.55 -5.21 12.33
N PRO A 169 -0.85 -6.46 12.70
CA PRO A 169 0.15 -7.52 12.72
C PRO A 169 0.83 -7.70 11.35
N ARG A 170 2.11 -8.07 11.30
CA ARG A 170 2.97 -8.17 10.08
C ARG A 170 3.44 -6.84 9.48
N ASP A 171 2.91 -5.70 9.91
CA ASP A 171 3.50 -4.40 9.58
C ASP A 171 4.93 -4.30 10.15
N ARG A 172 5.80 -3.60 9.42
CA ARG A 172 7.18 -3.35 9.83
C ARG A 172 7.45 -1.89 10.10
N ASP A 173 6.71 -0.96 9.51
CA ASP A 173 7.05 0.47 9.57
C ASP A 173 6.46 1.12 10.83
N VAL A 174 5.15 1.00 11.06
CA VAL A 174 4.49 1.44 12.30
C VAL A 174 5.01 0.62 13.48
N TYR A 175 5.35 -0.66 13.29
CA TYR A 175 5.95 -1.49 14.35
C TYR A 175 7.23 -0.89 14.96
N GLU A 176 8.05 -0.17 14.19
CA GLU A 176 9.23 0.51 14.74
C GLU A 176 8.83 1.65 15.69
N TYR A 177 7.71 2.32 15.43
CA TYR A 177 7.17 3.31 16.37
C TYR A 177 6.69 2.63 17.66
N PHE A 178 6.04 1.47 17.59
CA PHE A 178 5.70 0.68 18.78
C PHE A 178 6.94 0.33 19.62
N LYS A 179 8.06 -0.05 18.97
CA LYS A 179 9.32 -0.31 19.69
C LYS A 179 9.86 0.94 20.39
N GLN A 180 9.80 2.10 19.76
CA GLN A 180 10.23 3.36 20.38
C GLN A 180 9.38 3.70 21.61
N VAL A 181 8.05 3.58 21.48
CA VAL A 181 7.13 3.83 22.60
C VAL A 181 7.34 2.84 23.74
N LYS A 182 7.70 1.57 23.44
CA LYS A 182 8.07 0.56 24.43
C LYS A 182 9.24 0.99 25.33
N LEU A 183 10.17 1.77 24.78
CA LEU A 183 11.33 2.32 25.50
C LEU A 183 10.99 3.54 26.35
N GLY A 184 9.72 3.97 26.41
CA GLY A 184 9.29 5.12 27.20
C GLY A 184 9.39 6.44 26.46
N ILE A 185 9.69 6.46 25.16
CA ILE A 185 9.93 7.68 24.38
C ILE A 185 8.89 7.82 23.27
N ARG A 186 8.22 8.97 23.22
CA ARG A 186 7.37 9.38 22.07
C ARG A 186 8.02 10.55 21.36
N LEU A 187 8.54 10.30 20.16
CA LEU A 187 9.06 11.36 19.31
C LEU A 187 7.91 12.09 18.60
N ARG A 188 7.88 13.42 18.75
CA ARG A 188 6.95 14.32 18.05
C ARG A 188 7.73 15.13 17.01
N PRO A 189 7.48 14.95 15.70
CA PRO A 189 8.15 15.73 14.66
C PRO A 189 7.59 17.16 14.64
N GLY A 190 8.42 18.13 15.04
CA GLY A 190 8.05 19.53 15.10
C GLY A 190 7.07 19.89 16.22
N ARG A 191 6.85 21.19 16.39
CA ARG A 191 5.82 21.72 17.33
C ARG A 191 4.43 21.78 16.71
N ARG A 192 4.34 21.78 15.38
CA ARG A 192 3.07 21.83 14.65
C ARG A 192 2.29 20.53 14.83
N GLU A 193 0.96 20.65 14.85
CA GLU A 193 0.07 19.49 14.77
C GLU A 193 0.16 18.91 13.36
N ARG A 194 0.42 17.61 13.26
CA ARG A 194 0.40 16.87 12.00
C ARG A 194 -0.69 15.83 12.09
N TRP A 195 -1.66 15.97 11.20
CA TRP A 195 -2.79 15.08 11.08
C TRP A 195 -2.47 13.99 10.07
N THR A 196 -2.86 12.76 10.37
CA THR A 196 -2.67 11.63 9.49
C THR A 196 -3.90 10.73 9.51
N SER A 197 -4.27 10.25 8.34
CA SER A 197 -5.26 9.19 8.19
C SER A 197 -4.60 7.84 8.48
N MET A 198 -5.33 6.94 9.11
CA MET A 198 -4.86 5.59 9.41
C MET A 198 -5.97 4.57 9.17
N ILE A 199 -5.59 3.32 8.90
CA ILE A 199 -6.55 2.22 8.81
C ILE A 199 -5.91 0.93 9.34
N HIS A 200 -6.71 0.13 10.05
CA HIS A 200 -6.26 -1.20 10.46
C HIS A 200 -6.28 -2.16 9.26
N VAL A 201 -5.31 -3.07 9.17
CA VAL A 201 -5.17 -3.97 8.01
C VAL A 201 -6.42 -4.81 7.75
N HIS A 202 -7.12 -5.26 8.79
CA HIS A 202 -8.37 -6.01 8.62
C HIS A 202 -9.47 -5.15 7.99
N ASP A 203 -9.60 -3.89 8.38
CA ASP A 203 -10.58 -2.97 7.80
C ASP A 203 -10.24 -2.65 6.35
N LEU A 204 -8.94 -2.44 6.07
CA LEU A 204 -8.48 -2.22 4.71
C LEU A 204 -8.77 -3.43 3.82
N VAL A 205 -8.50 -4.65 4.26
CA VAL A 205 -8.78 -5.85 3.48
C VAL A 205 -10.27 -6.02 3.22
N ARG A 206 -11.13 -5.76 4.21
CA ARG A 206 -12.58 -5.73 4.00
C ARG A 206 -12.98 -4.70 2.95
N GLY A 207 -12.40 -3.49 3.01
CA GLY A 207 -12.62 -2.43 2.04
C GLY A 207 -12.12 -2.78 0.63
N ILE A 208 -10.96 -3.45 0.50
CA ILE A 208 -10.41 -3.92 -0.78
C ILE A 208 -11.33 -4.97 -1.40
N ILE A 209 -11.82 -5.94 -0.60
CA ILE A 209 -12.76 -6.96 -1.08
C ILE A 209 -14.08 -6.30 -1.51
N ALA A 210 -14.61 -5.36 -0.73
CA ALA A 210 -15.81 -4.60 -1.09
C ALA A 210 -15.64 -3.78 -2.37
N ALA A 211 -14.49 -3.12 -2.56
CA ALA A 211 -14.14 -2.47 -3.82
C ALA A 211 -14.01 -3.47 -4.98
N GLY A 212 -13.65 -4.72 -4.65
CA GLY A 212 -13.63 -5.89 -5.52
C GLY A 212 -15.01 -6.28 -6.06
N THR A 213 -16.00 -6.34 -5.17
CA THR A 213 -17.24 -7.07 -5.41
C THR A 213 -18.49 -6.19 -5.49
N HIS A 214 -18.44 -4.96 -4.97
CA HIS A 214 -19.62 -4.10 -4.94
C HIS A 214 -19.91 -3.50 -6.33
N PRO A 215 -21.15 -3.59 -6.86
CA PRO A 215 -21.46 -3.12 -8.21
C PRO A 215 -21.13 -1.64 -8.44
N LYS A 216 -21.42 -0.79 -7.44
CA LYS A 216 -21.15 0.66 -7.50
C LYS A 216 -19.65 1.03 -7.47
N ALA A 217 -18.77 0.07 -7.19
CA ALA A 217 -17.34 0.37 -7.13
C ALA A 217 -16.68 0.44 -8.51
N ALA A 218 -17.36 -0.05 -9.56
CA ALA A 218 -16.81 -0.09 -10.91
C ALA A 218 -16.48 1.29 -11.45
N GLY A 219 -15.23 1.49 -11.90
CA GLY A 219 -14.79 2.77 -12.45
C GLY A 219 -14.44 3.82 -11.38
N GLU A 220 -14.70 3.53 -10.12
CA GLU A 220 -14.56 4.48 -9.02
C GLU A 220 -13.16 4.46 -8.38
N THR A 221 -12.87 5.52 -7.64
CA THR A 221 -11.69 5.64 -6.78
C THR A 221 -12.16 5.86 -5.35
N TYR A 222 -11.55 5.23 -4.36
CA TYR A 222 -11.95 5.38 -2.96
C TYR A 222 -10.76 5.60 -2.02
N PHE A 223 -10.90 6.53 -1.08
CA PHE A 223 -10.06 6.59 0.11
C PHE A 223 -10.55 5.57 1.15
N LEU A 224 -9.76 4.51 1.37
CA LEU A 224 -10.05 3.51 2.41
C LEU A 224 -9.33 3.88 3.69
N THR A 225 -9.99 4.67 4.55
CA THR A 225 -9.45 5.19 5.81
C THR A 225 -10.40 4.94 6.98
N ASN A 226 -9.88 4.97 8.21
CA ASN A 226 -10.73 5.25 9.36
C ASN A 226 -11.38 6.64 9.18
N PRO A 227 -12.68 6.81 9.52
CA PRO A 227 -13.38 8.10 9.39
C PRO A 227 -12.72 9.26 10.16
N GLN A 228 -12.01 8.98 11.24
CA GLN A 228 -11.35 10.02 12.04
C GLN A 228 -9.87 10.16 11.66
N PRO A 229 -9.39 11.38 11.35
CA PRO A 229 -7.96 11.64 11.26
C PRO A 229 -7.35 11.69 12.67
N TYR A 230 -6.07 11.34 12.77
CA TYR A 230 -5.34 11.29 14.03
C TYR A 230 -4.19 12.28 14.04
N GLU A 231 -3.99 12.95 15.17
CA GLU A 231 -2.72 13.63 15.39
C GLU A 231 -1.62 12.61 15.68
N TRP A 232 -0.40 12.86 15.19
CA TRP A 232 0.74 11.98 15.45
C TRP A 232 0.98 11.74 16.96
N ASN A 233 0.75 12.77 17.79
CA ASN A 233 0.89 12.64 19.24
C ASN A 233 -0.21 11.76 19.87
N GLN A 234 -1.44 11.83 19.35
CA GLN A 234 -2.55 10.96 19.79
C GLN A 234 -2.22 9.49 19.51
N LEU A 235 -1.62 9.18 18.35
CA LEU A 235 -1.14 7.84 18.04
C LEU A 235 -0.12 7.35 19.08
N GLY A 236 0.88 8.17 19.41
CA GLY A 236 1.87 7.81 20.43
C GLY A 236 1.26 7.57 21.81
N ILE A 237 0.26 8.36 22.20
CA ILE A 237 -0.48 8.17 23.46
C ILE A 237 -1.28 6.87 23.41
N ALA A 238 -1.99 6.60 22.33
CA ALA A 238 -2.78 5.38 22.15
C ALA A 238 -1.91 4.12 22.25
N ILE A 239 -0.73 4.13 21.62
CA ILE A 239 0.24 3.03 21.70
C ILE A 239 0.73 2.86 23.14
N ALA A 240 1.10 3.96 23.83
CA ALA A 240 1.58 3.91 25.20
C ALA A 240 0.54 3.29 26.15
N ASN A 241 -0.72 3.70 26.00
CA ASN A 241 -1.85 3.18 26.77
C ASN A 241 -2.08 1.70 26.49
N ALA A 242 -2.11 1.28 25.21
CA ALA A 242 -2.27 -0.12 24.82
C ALA A 242 -1.16 -1.03 25.37
N MET A 243 0.04 -0.49 25.58
CA MET A 243 1.19 -1.22 26.12
C MET A 243 1.34 -1.10 27.64
N GLY A 244 0.49 -0.33 28.33
CA GLY A 244 0.64 -0.04 29.76
C GLY A 244 1.95 0.71 30.09
N LYS A 245 2.44 1.56 29.20
CA LYS A 245 3.73 2.27 29.34
C LYS A 245 3.53 3.75 29.66
N LYS A 246 4.22 4.23 30.71
CA LYS A 246 4.45 5.67 30.91
C LYS A 246 5.54 6.13 29.95
N THR A 247 5.34 7.26 29.30
CA THR A 247 6.25 7.77 28.27
C THR A 247 6.42 9.27 28.37
N ILE A 248 7.60 9.75 27.99
CA ILE A 248 7.91 11.18 27.83
C ILE A 248 7.77 11.57 26.35
N SER A 249 7.23 12.75 26.09
CA SER A 249 7.15 13.30 24.73
C SER A 249 8.40 14.16 24.47
N ILE A 250 9.15 13.82 23.43
CA ILE A 250 10.31 14.59 22.99
C ILE A 250 9.96 15.23 21.65
N THR A 251 9.94 16.55 21.61
CA THR A 251 9.73 17.29 20.38
C THR A 251 11.04 17.38 19.61
N VAL A 252 11.08 16.77 18.43
CA VAL A 252 12.21 16.86 17.50
C VAL A 252 12.04 18.13 16.67
N PRO A 253 12.98 19.09 16.71
CA PRO A 253 12.88 20.30 15.88
C PRO A 253 12.79 19.94 14.39
N GLU A 254 11.94 20.64 13.63
CA GLU A 254 11.74 20.36 12.21
C GLU A 254 13.05 20.49 11.41
N ALA A 255 13.94 21.38 11.83
CA ALA A 255 15.29 21.55 11.26
C ALA A 255 16.17 20.29 11.32
N VAL A 256 15.91 19.37 12.27
CA VAL A 256 16.68 18.14 12.46
C VAL A 256 16.10 16.99 11.62
N THR A 257 14.86 17.12 11.15
CA THR A 257 14.17 16.04 10.41
C THR A 257 14.86 15.71 9.06
N PRO A 258 15.33 16.71 8.27
CA PRO A 258 16.20 16.50 7.12
C PRO A 258 17.48 15.71 7.44
N ALA A 259 18.15 16.02 8.56
CA ALA A 259 19.38 15.35 8.96
C ALA A 259 19.12 13.89 9.36
N VAL A 260 18.02 13.61 10.07
CA VAL A 260 17.61 12.25 10.44
C VAL A 260 17.22 11.42 9.21
N ALA A 261 16.51 12.00 8.24
CA ALA A 261 16.27 11.33 6.96
C ALA A 261 17.55 11.11 6.16
N ALA A 262 18.46 12.09 6.12
CA ALA A 262 19.74 11.95 5.44
C ALA A 262 20.59 10.83 6.07
N ILE A 263 20.63 10.74 7.39
CA ILE A 263 21.33 9.67 8.12
C ILE A 263 20.65 8.31 7.86
N SER A 264 19.31 8.25 7.90
CA SER A 264 18.58 7.00 7.61
C SER A 264 18.76 6.54 6.16
N GLU A 265 18.81 7.47 5.20
CA GLU A 265 19.13 7.21 3.79
C GLU A 265 20.59 6.79 3.58
N LEU A 266 21.53 7.41 4.31
CA LEU A 266 22.94 7.05 4.25
C LEU A 266 23.15 5.63 4.80
N VAL A 267 22.53 5.31 5.95
CA VAL A 267 22.50 3.97 6.52
C VAL A 267 21.81 2.99 5.56
N ALA A 268 20.74 3.39 4.88
CA ALA A 268 20.06 2.55 3.89
C ALA A 268 20.92 2.26 2.65
N LYS A 269 21.70 3.25 2.17
CA LYS A 269 22.68 3.09 1.09
C LYS A 269 23.80 2.13 1.48
N PHE A 270 24.32 2.24 2.71
CA PHE A 270 25.36 1.35 3.23
C PHE A 270 24.85 -0.07 3.52
N THR A 271 23.61 -0.22 3.99
CA THR A 271 23.04 -1.53 4.35
C THR A 271 22.30 -2.21 3.20
N ARG A 272 22.11 -1.53 2.06
CA ARG A 272 21.21 -1.92 0.95
C ARG A 272 19.79 -2.27 1.41
N LYS A 273 19.39 -1.79 2.59
CA LYS A 273 18.06 -1.98 3.16
C LYS A 273 17.35 -0.63 3.17
N PRO A 274 16.13 -0.54 2.66
CA PRO A 274 15.48 0.76 2.52
C PRO A 274 15.17 1.42 3.88
N ALA A 275 15.41 2.73 3.97
CA ALA A 275 15.27 3.56 5.17
C ALA A 275 13.83 3.54 5.74
N LEU A 276 13.69 3.57 7.06
CA LEU A 276 12.39 3.69 7.72
C LEU A 276 11.82 5.12 7.55
N LEU A 277 12.69 6.12 7.54
CA LEU A 277 12.39 7.54 7.44
C LEU A 277 13.27 8.13 6.34
N ASN A 278 12.70 8.44 5.17
CA ASN A 278 13.41 9.05 4.03
C ASN A 278 12.86 10.46 3.77
N PHE A 279 13.56 11.26 2.96
CA PHE A 279 13.10 12.60 2.61
C PHE A 279 11.70 12.62 1.98
N ASP A 280 11.36 11.52 1.30
CA ASP A 280 10.08 11.34 0.64
C ASP A 280 8.90 11.19 1.62
N LYS A 281 9.15 10.67 2.83
CA LYS A 281 8.17 10.53 3.92
C LYS A 281 8.03 11.79 4.79
N ILE A 282 8.93 12.76 4.67
CA ILE A 282 8.91 14.01 5.47
C ILE A 282 8.12 15.12 4.77
N ARG A 283 8.04 15.07 3.43
CA ARG A 283 7.40 16.07 2.57
C ARG A 283 5.88 16.08 2.71
#